data_AF-A0A7G9GUU3-F1
#
_entry.id   AF-A0A7G9GUU3-F1
#
_cell.length_a   1.000
_cell.length_b   1.000
_cell.length_c   1.000
_cell.angle_alpha   90.00
_cell.angle_beta   90.00
_cell.angle_gamma   90.00
#
_symmetry.space_group_name_H-M   'P 1'
#
loop_
_entity.id
_entity.type
_entity.pdbx_description
1 polymer ?
#
loop_
_entity_poly.entity_id
_entity_poly.type
_entity_poly.pdbx_seq_one_letter_code
_entity_poly.pdbx_strand_id
1 'polypeptide(L)'
;MYNEIDLHYMNFDDALKVFITKYNRLYKSGDRKEIMVIHGYGSKHLGSTPVIRTKIREYFSRNKDCVKIRLDLNPGVTYVTPIKPLPIPKKKKR
;
A
#
# COMPACT_ATOMS: atom_id res chain seq x y z
N MET A 1 -11.15 -15.17 -0.22
CA MET A 1 -11.02 -14.25 0.94
C MET A 1 -9.67 -13.56 0.84
N TYR A 2 -9.64 -12.23 0.93
CA TYR A 2 -8.42 -11.42 0.88
C TYR A 2 -7.98 -11.01 2.29
N ASN A 3 -6.71 -10.64 2.44
CA ASN A 3 -6.23 -9.96 3.63
C ASN A 3 -6.55 -8.46 3.51
N GLU A 4 -6.78 -7.77 4.62
CA GLU A 4 -7.04 -6.32 4.62
C GLU A 4 -5.92 -5.56 5.30
N ILE A 5 -5.46 -4.48 4.64
CA ILE A 5 -4.57 -3.50 5.23
C ILE A 5 -5.23 -2.13 5.11
N ASP A 6 -5.76 -1.67 6.23
CA ASP A 6 -6.34 -0.33 6.34
C ASP A 6 -5.26 0.72 6.65
N LEU A 7 -5.17 1.70 5.77
CA LEU A 7 -4.25 2.84 5.80
C LEU A 7 -5.03 4.18 5.82
N HIS A 8 -6.35 4.14 5.90
CA HIS A 8 -7.16 5.34 5.87
C HIS A 8 -6.89 6.23 7.10
N TYR A 9 -7.07 7.54 6.94
CA TYR A 9 -6.76 8.58 7.94
C TYR A 9 -5.30 8.66 8.44
N MET A 10 -4.36 7.92 7.84
CA MET A 10 -2.93 8.04 8.13
C MET A 10 -2.27 9.13 7.27
N ASN A 11 -1.15 9.71 7.73
CA ASN A 11 -0.22 10.37 6.81
C ASN A 11 0.54 9.32 5.98
N PHE A 12 1.19 9.75 4.90
CA PHE A 12 1.83 8.81 3.97
C PHE A 12 2.97 8.00 4.61
N ASP A 13 3.79 8.61 5.47
CA ASP A 13 4.95 7.93 6.04
C ASP A 13 4.52 6.81 7.00
N ASP A 14 3.49 7.07 7.80
CA ASP A 14 2.90 6.07 8.69
C ASP A 14 2.17 4.98 7.89
N ALA A 15 1.39 5.36 6.87
CA ALA A 15 0.70 4.42 5.98
C ALA A 15 1.70 3.46 5.32
N LEU A 16 2.81 3.99 4.78
CA LEU A 16 3.82 3.20 4.12
C LEU A 16 4.50 2.23 5.10
N LYS A 17 4.83 2.70 6.31
CA LYS A 17 5.43 1.85 7.35
C LYS A 17 4.49 0.72 7.76
N VAL A 18 3.22 1.02 8.06
CA VAL A 18 2.21 0.02 8.42
C VAL A 18 2.02 -0.99 7.30
N PHE A 19 1.92 -0.53 6.05
CA PHE A 19 1.80 -1.39 4.89
C PHE A 19 2.96 -2.37 4.80
N ILE A 20 4.21 -1.88 4.79
CA ILE A 20 5.41 -2.73 4.63
C ILE A 20 5.51 -3.74 5.78
N THR A 21 5.25 -3.31 7.01
CA THR A 21 5.29 -4.21 8.18
C THR A 21 4.26 -5.34 8.06
N LYS A 22 3.00 -5.02 7.76
CA LYS A 22 1.94 -6.02 7.62
C LYS A 22 2.14 -6.92 6.41
N TYR A 23 2.47 -6.33 5.26
CA TYR A 23 2.79 -7.07 4.03
C TYR A 23 3.93 -8.07 4.25
N ASN A 24 5.05 -7.63 4.85
CA ASN A 24 6.20 -8.51 5.05
C ASN A 24 5.93 -9.59 6.09
N ARG A 25 5.07 -9.32 7.08
CA ARG A 25 4.62 -10.34 8.03
C ARG A 25 3.83 -11.44 7.32
N LEU A 26 2.86 -11.08 6.47
CA LEU A 26 2.09 -12.03 5.66
C LEU A 26 3.00 -12.84 4.73
N TYR A 27 3.94 -12.16 4.05
CA TYR A 27 4.89 -12.86 3.18
C TYR A 27 5.73 -13.88 3.96
N LYS A 28 6.25 -13.50 5.12
CA LYS A 28 7.07 -14.38 5.96
C LYS A 28 6.29 -15.57 6.53
N SER A 29 4.99 -15.42 6.78
CA SER A 29 4.15 -16.54 7.24
C SER A 29 3.72 -17.48 6.11
N GLY A 30 4.18 -17.27 4.88
CA GLY A 30 3.78 -18.07 3.71
C GLY A 30 2.42 -17.67 3.12
N ASP A 31 1.75 -16.65 3.66
CA ASP A 31 0.49 -16.18 3.09
C ASP A 31 0.78 -15.39 1.81
N ARG A 32 0.20 -15.85 0.69
CA ARG A 32 0.32 -15.25 -0.65
C ARG A 32 -1.02 -14.76 -1.18
N LYS A 33 -2.07 -14.74 -0.34
CA LYS A 33 -3.37 -14.21 -0.74
C LYS A 33 -3.25 -12.75 -1.14
N GLU A 34 -4.15 -12.34 -2.03
CA GLU A 34 -4.29 -10.94 -2.39
C GLU A 34 -4.67 -10.10 -1.16
N ILE A 35 -4.10 -8.91 -1.08
CA ILE A 35 -4.27 -7.95 -0.01
C ILE A 35 -5.09 -6.77 -0.55
N MET A 36 -6.20 -6.48 0.09
CA MET A 36 -7.00 -5.28 -0.12
C MET A 36 -6.37 -4.13 0.67
N VAL A 37 -5.71 -3.20 -0.02
CA VAL A 37 -5.10 -2.01 0.59
C VAL A 37 -6.09 -0.86 0.54
N ILE A 38 -6.66 -0.52 1.69
CA ILE A 38 -7.65 0.55 1.84
C ILE A 38 -6.89 1.83 2.15
N HIS A 39 -6.80 2.75 1.20
CA HIS A 39 -6.11 4.03 1.38
C HIS A 39 -7.08 5.23 1.33
N GLY A 40 -8.38 4.96 1.09
CA GLY A 40 -9.41 5.98 0.95
C GLY A 40 -9.32 6.74 -0.37
N TYR A 41 -10.37 7.53 -0.63
CA TYR A 41 -10.53 8.31 -1.87
C TYR A 41 -9.55 9.49 -1.97
N GLY A 42 -8.99 9.93 -0.84
CA GLY A 42 -8.24 11.18 -0.72
C GLY A 42 -9.05 12.26 0.00
N SER A 43 -8.62 13.52 -0.13
CA SER A 43 -9.33 14.65 0.48
C SER A 43 -10.66 14.92 -0.24
N LYS A 44 -11.67 15.34 0.54
CA LYS A 44 -13.00 15.71 0.03
C LYS A 44 -13.04 17.07 -0.66
N HIS A 45 -11.96 17.84 -0.57
CA HIS A 45 -11.85 19.15 -1.21
C HIS A 45 -11.57 19.02 -2.71
N LEU A 46 -12.35 19.74 -3.53
CA LEU A 46 -12.15 19.81 -4.97
C LEU A 46 -10.73 20.32 -5.27
N GLY A 47 -10.02 19.63 -6.17
CA GLY A 47 -8.64 19.98 -6.57
C GLY A 47 -7.53 19.46 -5.65
N SER A 48 -7.86 18.76 -4.56
CA SER A 48 -6.84 18.17 -3.68
C SER A 48 -6.28 16.83 -4.20
N THR A 49 -4.96 16.65 -4.12
CA THR A 49 -4.31 15.40 -4.54
C THR A 49 -4.59 14.28 -3.53
N PRO A 50 -5.02 13.07 -3.96
CA PRO A 50 -5.22 11.93 -3.08
C PRO A 50 -3.86 11.34 -2.67
N VAL A 51 -3.20 11.98 -1.69
CA VAL A 51 -1.78 11.77 -1.35
C VAL A 51 -1.42 10.30 -1.13
N ILE A 52 -2.18 9.57 -0.31
CA ILE A 52 -1.87 8.16 -0.02
C ILE A 52 -2.01 7.31 -1.29
N ARG A 53 -3.14 7.40 -2.01
CA ARG A 53 -3.39 6.67 -3.25
C ARG A 53 -2.25 6.87 -4.25
N THR A 54 -1.87 8.12 -4.51
CA THR A 54 -0.84 8.44 -5.50
C THR A 54 0.52 7.88 -5.06
N LYS A 55 0.98 8.28 -3.86
CA LYS A 55 2.33 7.91 -3.40
C LYS A 55 2.48 6.41 -3.15
N ILE A 56 1.44 5.72 -2.69
CA ILE A 56 1.52 4.28 -2.45
C ILE A 56 1.55 3.49 -3.75
N ARG A 57 0.78 3.90 -4.76
CA ARG A 57 0.82 3.28 -6.10
C ARG A 57 2.16 3.55 -6.80
N GLU A 58 2.73 4.74 -6.63
CA GLU A 58 4.10 5.02 -7.07
C GLU A 58 5.12 4.10 -6.39
N TYR A 59 5.00 3.91 -5.07
CA TYR A 59 5.85 2.98 -4.34
C TYR A 59 5.74 1.56 -4.89
N PHE A 60 4.52 1.07 -5.18
CA PHE A 60 4.32 -0.25 -5.81
C PHE A 60 4.97 -0.31 -7.20
N SER A 61 4.80 0.73 -8.01
CA SER A 61 5.41 0.80 -9.35
C SER A 61 6.94 0.80 -9.31
N ARG A 62 7.55 1.28 -8.23
CA ARG A 62 9.02 1.21 -8.03
C ARG A 62 9.50 -0.14 -7.52
N ASN A 63 8.60 -0.99 -7.01
CA ASN A 63 8.91 -2.29 -6.41
C ASN A 63 8.11 -3.42 -7.11
N LYS A 64 7.97 -3.35 -8.44
CA LYS A 64 7.16 -4.31 -9.25
C LYS A 64 7.66 -5.75 -9.17
N ASP A 65 8.93 -5.94 -8.84
CA ASP A 65 9.54 -7.25 -8.58
C ASP A 65 9.13 -7.84 -7.22
N CYS A 66 8.65 -6.99 -6.30
CA CYS A 66 8.16 -7.37 -5.00
C CYS A 66 6.64 -7.52 -4.96
N VAL A 67 5.90 -6.68 -5.70
CA VAL A 67 4.43 -6.63 -5.65
C VAL A 67 3.79 -6.66 -7.04
N LYS A 68 2.72 -7.45 -7.20
CA LYS A 68 1.78 -7.33 -8.31
C LYS A 68 0.56 -6.53 -7.87
N ILE A 69 0.17 -5.54 -8.68
CA ILE A 69 -1.00 -4.70 -8.40
C ILE A 69 -2.18 -5.07 -9.30
N ARG A 70 -3.38 -4.93 -8.77
CA ARG A 70 -4.64 -4.93 -9.50
C ARG A 70 -5.49 -3.75 -9.05
N LEU A 71 -5.99 -2.97 -10.00
CA LEU A 71 -6.90 -1.86 -9.72
C LEU A 71 -8.34 -2.33 -9.81
N ASP A 72 -9.20 -1.68 -9.03
CA ASP A 72 -10.63 -1.94 -8.97
C ASP A 72 -11.41 -0.66 -9.33
N LEU A 73 -12.72 -0.79 -9.59
CA LEU A 73 -13.61 0.33 -9.81
C LEU A 73 -13.69 1.25 -8.58
N ASN A 74 -13.51 0.71 -7.37
CA ASN A 74 -13.38 1.49 -6.16
C ASN A 74 -12.00 2.17 -6.10
N PRO A 75 -11.90 3.49 -6.33
CA PRO A 75 -10.63 4.18 -6.36
C PRO A 75 -10.02 4.37 -4.96
N GLY A 76 -10.75 4.06 -3.89
CA GLY A 76 -10.26 4.09 -2.51
C GLY A 76 -9.45 2.86 -2.10
N VAL A 77 -9.32 1.89 -3.00
CA VAL A 77 -8.69 0.61 -2.75
C VAL A 77 -7.66 0.29 -3.84
N THR A 78 -6.63 -0.46 -3.46
CA THR A 78 -5.70 -1.10 -4.41
C THR A 78 -5.45 -2.53 -3.96
N TYR A 79 -5.55 -3.49 -4.88
CA TYR A 79 -5.27 -4.88 -4.57
C TYR A 79 -3.80 -5.22 -4.85
N VAL A 80 -3.18 -5.95 -3.93
CA VAL A 80 -1.74 -6.24 -3.92
C VAL A 80 -1.53 -7.73 -3.67
N THR A 81 -0.84 -8.41 -4.60
CA THR A 81 -0.39 -9.79 -4.39
C THR A 81 1.09 -9.81 -4.02
N PRO A 82 1.49 -10.46 -2.91
CA PRO A 82 2.90 -10.54 -2.53
C PRO A 82 3.74 -11.45 -3.43
N ILE A 83 4.88 -10.94 -3.94
CA ILE A 83 5.85 -11.71 -4.75
C ILE A 83 7.16 -11.92 -3.97
N LYS A 84 7.69 -10.86 -3.35
CA LYS A 84 8.91 -10.87 -2.51
C LYS A 84 8.74 -9.93 -1.31
N PRO A 85 9.60 -10.03 -0.27
CA PRO A 85 9.63 -9.04 0.79
C PRO A 85 9.91 -7.64 0.26
N LEU A 86 9.16 -6.65 0.73
CA LEU A 86 9.38 -5.25 0.41
C LEU A 86 10.54 -4.67 1.23
N PRO A 87 11.35 -3.77 0.64
CA PRO A 87 12.43 -3.11 1.35
C PRO A 87 11.87 -2.12 2.39
N ILE A 88 12.47 -2.12 3.58
CA ILE A 88 12.17 -1.10 4.61
C ILE A 88 12.81 0.22 4.16
N PRO A 89 12.05 1.33 4.07
CA PRO A 89 12.61 2.62 3.66
C PRO A 89 13.69 3.04 4.65
N LYS A 90 14.89 3.35 4.16
CA LYS A 90 15.94 3.95 4.99
C LYS A 90 15.43 5.31 5.49
N LYS A 91 15.54 5.59 6.79
CA LYS A 91 15.24 6.92 7.33
C LYS A 91 16.05 7.95 6.52
N LYS A 92 15.38 8.92 5.90
CA LYS A 92 16.09 10.10 5.40
C LYS A 92 16.72 10.78 6.61
N LYS A 93 18.04 10.92 6.63
CA LYS A 93 18.71 11.81 7.58
C LYS A 93 18.16 13.22 7.28
N ARG A 94 17.56 13.84 8.28
CA ARG A 94 17.13 15.25 8.21
C ARG A 94 18.36 16.13 8.23
#